data_AF-A0A1J3HN24-F1
#
_entry.id   AF-A0A1J3HN24-F1
#
_cell.length_a   1.000
_cell.length_b   1.000
_cell.length_c   1.000
_cell.angle_alpha   90.00
_cell.angle_beta   90.00
_cell.angle_gamma   90.00
#
_symmetry.space_group_name_H-M   'P 1'
#
loop_
_entity.id
_entity.type
_entity.pdbx_description
1 polymer ?
#
loop_
_entity_poly.entity_id
_entity_poly.type
_entity_poly.pdbx_seq_one_letter_code
_entity_poly.pdbx_strand_id
1 'polypeptide(L)' 'MGGDDSSAHGIGKFDGTDYAFWRMQIEDYLYGRKLHQPLSKKPEKTDQEEWDLLDRQVMGVIRLTLSKNVAHNVAKEKTT' A
#
# COMPACT_ATOMS: atom_id res chain seq x y z
N MET A 1 -17.87 10.15 19.75
CA MET A 1 -17.08 10.90 18.75
C MET A 1 -15.85 10.05 18.48
N GLY A 2 -15.80 9.43 17.29
CA GLY A 2 -14.82 8.40 16.92
C GLY A 2 -13.44 9.01 16.78
N GLY A 3 -12.43 8.27 17.26
CA GLY A 3 -11.05 8.72 17.33
C GLY A 3 -10.53 9.20 15.99
N ASP A 4 -9.87 10.36 16.02
CA ASP A 4 -9.04 10.85 14.95
C ASP A 4 -7.85 9.90 14.78
N ASP A 5 -8.06 8.82 14.02
CA ASP A 5 -6.99 7.99 13.47
C ASP A 5 -6.30 8.80 12.38
N SER A 6 -5.53 9.82 12.79
CA SER A 6 -4.69 10.62 11.91
C SER A 6 -3.75 9.69 11.14
N SER A 7 -4.11 9.41 9.89
CA SER A 7 -3.28 8.66 8.98
C SER A 7 -2.08 9.50 8.59
N ALA A 8 -0.87 8.95 8.76
CA ALA A 8 0.39 9.60 8.43
C ALA A 8 0.48 10.12 6.98
N HIS A 9 -0.45 9.72 6.11
CA HIS A 9 -0.47 10.02 4.69
C HIS A 9 -1.75 10.74 4.21
N GLY A 10 -2.66 11.10 5.12
CA GLY A 10 -3.96 11.67 4.76
C GLY A 10 -4.92 10.68 4.07
N ILE A 11 -4.59 9.38 4.09
CA ILE A 11 -5.37 8.28 3.51
C ILE A 11 -6.13 7.57 4.62
N GLY A 12 -7.43 7.38 4.49
CA GLY A 12 -8.21 6.63 5.49
C GLY A 12 -7.66 5.22 5.71
N LYS A 13 -7.69 4.74 6.97
CA LYS A 13 -7.30 3.35 7.27
C LYS A 13 -8.36 2.40 6.69
N PHE A 14 -7.94 1.43 5.87
CA PHE A 14 -8.84 0.40 5.36
C PHE A 14 -9.19 -0.61 6.45
N ASP A 15 -10.47 -0.68 6.79
CA ASP A 15 -11.03 -1.61 7.78
C ASP A 15 -11.77 -2.79 7.16
N GLY A 16 -11.78 -2.89 5.82
CA GLY A 16 -12.55 -3.88 5.07
C GLY A 16 -13.78 -3.31 4.39
N THR A 17 -14.13 -2.04 4.66
CA THR A 17 -15.24 -1.34 4.02
C THR A 17 -14.77 -0.45 2.86
N ASP A 18 -15.61 -0.31 1.84
CA ASP A 18 -15.38 0.54 0.66
C ASP A 18 -13.97 0.40 0.05
N TYR A 19 -13.65 -0.82 -0.38
CA TYR A 19 -12.37 -1.13 -1.02
C TYR A 19 -12.11 -0.24 -2.24
N ALA A 20 -13.14 0.11 -3.00
CA ALA A 20 -13.01 0.95 -4.19
C ALA A 20 -12.50 2.36 -3.82
N PHE A 21 -13.08 3.00 -2.80
CA PHE A 21 -12.63 4.31 -2.34
C PHE A 21 -11.22 4.26 -1.75
N TRP A 22 -10.93 3.29 -0.87
CA TRP A 22 -9.58 3.15 -0.32
C TRP A 22 -8.53 2.92 -1.43
N ARG A 23 -8.85 2.05 -2.40
CA ARG A 23 -7.98 1.75 -3.54
C ARG A 23 -7.66 3.01 -4.35
N MET A 24 -8.67 3.82 -4.65
CA MET A 24 -8.48 5.10 -5.34
C MET A 24 -7.50 6.02 -4.58
N GLN A 25 -7.67 6.17 -3.27
CA GLN A 25 -6.79 7.04 -2.46
C GLN A 25 -5.33 6.55 -2.42
N ILE A 26 -5.10 5.24 -2.25
CA ILE A 26 -3.75 4.69 -2.20
C ILE A 26 -3.07 4.69 -3.57
N GLU A 27 -3.81 4.45 -4.66
CA GLU A 27 -3.29 4.55 -6.02
C GLU A 27 -2.84 5.99 -6.32
N ASP A 28 -3.70 6.99 -6.09
CA ASP A 28 -3.37 8.41 -6.29
C ASP A 28 -2.14 8.83 -5.47
N TYR A 29 -2.05 8.38 -4.22
CA TYR A 29 -0.88 8.63 -3.37
C TYR A 29 0.41 8.03 -3.96
N LEU A 30 0.38 6.77 -4.38
CA LEU A 30 1.54 6.09 -4.94
C LEU A 30 1.99 6.74 -6.26
N TYR A 31 1.05 7.17 -7.11
CA TYR A 31 1.35 7.93 -8.32
C TYR A 31 2.01 9.27 -7.99
N GLY A 32 1.45 10.04 -7.05
CA GLY A 32 2.01 11.32 -6.60
C GLY A 32 3.41 11.19 -6.00
N ARG A 33 3.75 10.03 -5.41
CA ARG A 33 5.07 9.73 -4.84
C ARG A 33 6.03 9.05 -5.80
N LYS A 34 5.64 8.81 -7.06
CA LYS A 34 6.40 8.03 -8.05
C LYS A 34 6.70 6.59 -7.61
N LEU A 35 5.85 6.02 -6.74
CA LEU A 35 5.94 4.65 -6.21
C LEU A 35 4.93 3.70 -6.89
N HIS A 36 4.43 4.04 -8.08
CA HIS A 36 3.40 3.25 -8.76
C HIS A 36 3.96 2.04 -9.53
N GLN A 37 5.28 1.96 -9.74
CA GLN A 37 5.87 0.94 -10.61
C GLN A 37 5.57 -0.51 -10.17
N PRO A 38 5.65 -0.86 -8.87
CA PRO A 38 5.30 -2.21 -8.39
C PRO A 38 3.81 -2.57 -8.48
N LEU A 39 2.92 -1.62 -8.77
CA LEU A 39 1.50 -1.91 -9.02
C LEU A 39 1.27 -2.60 -10.38
N SER A 40 2.28 -2.56 -11.25
CA SER A 40 2.27 -3.19 -12.57
C SER A 40 3.20 -4.41 -12.60
N LYS A 41 3.23 -5.13 -13.73
CA LYS A 41 4.14 -6.27 -13.91
C LYS A 41 5.61 -5.80 -13.93
N LYS A 42 6.48 -6.52 -13.21
CA LYS A 42 7.93 -6.32 -13.27
C LYS A 42 8.45 -6.41 -14.72
N PRO A 43 9.22 -5.43 -15.21
CA PRO A 43 9.90 -5.53 -16.50
C PRO A 43 11.02 -6.58 -16.46
N GLU A 44 11.20 -7.33 -17.55
CA GLU A 44 12.21 -8.42 -17.63
C GLU A 44 13.66 -7.94 -17.45
N LYS A 45 13.94 -6.66 -17.70
CA LYS A 45 15.29 -6.08 -17.67
C LYS A 45 15.54 -5.16 -16.47
N THR A 46 14.74 -5.26 -15.42
CA THR A 46 14.92 -4.45 -14.20
C THR A 46 15.85 -5.14 -13.22
N ASP A 47 16.70 -4.35 -12.55
CA ASP A 47 17.55 -4.81 -11.46
C ASP A 47 16.71 -5.45 -10.34
N GLN A 48 17.16 -6.60 -9.83
CA GLN A 48 16.39 -7.35 -8.84
C GLN A 48 16.38 -6.66 -7.47
N GLU A 49 17.52 -6.12 -7.03
CA GLU A 49 17.63 -5.48 -5.72
C GLU A 49 16.87 -4.17 -5.68
N GLU A 50 16.94 -3.37 -6.75
CA GLU A 50 16.17 -2.13 -6.90
C GLU A 50 14.66 -2.42 -6.91
N TRP A 51 14.25 -3.46 -7.64
CA TRP A 51 12.85 -3.88 -7.67
C TRP A 51 12.35 -4.33 -6.30
N ASP A 52 13.13 -5.16 -5.60
CA ASP A 52 12.76 -5.68 -4.27
C ASP A 52 12.67 -4.55 -3.23
N LEU A 53 13.53 -3.53 -3.35
CA LEU A 53 13.46 -2.33 -2.52
C LEU A 53 12.18 -1.54 -2.78
N LEU A 54 11.83 -1.29 -4.05
CA LEU A 54 10.63 -0.59 -4.45
C LEU A 54 9.36 -1.35 -4.03
N ASP A 55 9.32 -2.65 -4.27
CA ASP A 55 8.21 -3.53 -3.86
C ASP A 55 8.01 -3.49 -2.35
N ARG A 56 9.09 -3.58 -1.57
CA ARG A 56 9.05 -3.46 -0.11
C ARG A 56 8.53 -2.11 0.36
N GLN A 57 8.90 -1.02 -0.31
CA GLN A 57 8.41 0.33 0.00
C GLN A 57 6.91 0.44 -0.24
N VAL A 58 6.42 0.01 -1.40
CA VAL A 58 4.99 0.03 -1.75
C VAL A 58 4.18 -0.83 -0.79
N MET A 59 4.63 -2.05 -0.50
CA MET A 59 4.01 -2.90 0.51
C MET A 59 3.98 -2.25 1.88
N GLY A 60 5.04 -1.54 2.27
CA GLY A 60 5.10 -0.76 3.50
C GLY A 60 4.02 0.31 3.57
N VAL A 61 3.86 1.11 2.51
CA VAL A 61 2.81 2.14 2.43
C VAL A 61 1.43 1.51 2.52
N ILE A 62 1.17 0.44 1.75
CA ILE A 62 -0.12 -0.27 1.78
C ILE A 62 -0.43 -0.75 3.19
N ARG A 63 0.49 -1.45 3.87
CA ARG A 63 0.27 -1.93 5.25
C ARG A 63 0.02 -0.78 6.22
N LEU A 64 0.66 0.36 6.02
CA LEU A 64 0.46 1.56 6.83
C LEU A 64 -0.88 2.26 6.54
N THR A 65 -1.59 1.94 5.46
CA THR A 65 -2.96 2.44 5.22
C THR A 65 -4.03 1.41 5.59
N LEU A 66 -3.67 0.28 6.19
CA LEU A 66 -4.62 -0.68 6.73
C LEU A 66 -4.92 -0.40 8.21
N SER A 67 -6.15 -0.68 8.61
CA SER A 67 -6.50 -0.82 10.03
C SER A 67 -5.70 -1.96 10.65
N LYS A 68 -5.54 -1.92 11.98
CA LYS A 68 -4.76 -2.92 12.72
C LYS A 68 -5.20 -4.36 12.42
N ASN A 69 -6.51 -4.60 12.40
CA ASN A 69 -7.06 -5.94 12.20
C ASN A 69 -6.78 -6.47 10.79
N VAL A 70 -6.94 -5.62 9.77
CA VAL A 70 -6.66 -5.99 8.37
C VAL A 70 -5.16 -6.18 8.14
N ALA A 71 -4.32 -5.28 8.70
CA ALA A 71 -2.86 -5.38 8.61
C ALA A 71 -2.32 -6.70 9.16
N HIS A 72 -2.85 -7.18 10.30
CA HIS A 72 -2.43 -8.44 10.90
C HIS A 72 -2.74 -9.66 10.01
N ASN A 73 -3.84 -9.62 9.25
CA ASN A 73 -4.21 -10.71 8.35
C ASN A 73 -3.26 -10.78 7.14
N VAL A 74 -2.91 -9.63 6.56
CA VAL A 74 -2.06 -9.58 5.37
C VAL A 74 -0.56 -9.61 5.67
N ALA A 75 -0.15 -9.41 6.92
CA ALA A 75 1.27 -9.38 7.31
C ALA A 75 2.01 -10.71 7.01
N LYS A 76 1.27 -11.81 6.84
CA LYS A 76 1.81 -13.13 6.52
C LYS A 76 1.76 -13.48 5.03
N GLU A 77 1.08 -12.66 4.22
CA GLU A 77 0.94 -12.90 2.79
C GLU A 77 2.25 -12.62 2.06
N LYS A 78 2.58 -13.48 1.09
CA LYS A 78 3.73 -13.33 0.19
C LYS A 78 3.23 -13.14 -1.22
N THR A 79 3.67 -12.08 -1.89
CA THR A 79 3.52 -11.93 -3.33
C THR A 79 4.34 -13.04 -3.99
N THR A 80 3.64 -13.91 -4.74
CA THR A 80 4.22 -15.06 -5.48
C THR A 80 4.77 -14.59 -6.82
#